data_AF-A0A6A5KPH4-F1
#
_entry.id   AF-A0A6A5KPH4-F1
#
_cell.length_a   1.000
_cell.length_b   1.000
_cell.length_c   1.000
_cell.angle_alpha   90.00
_cell.angle_beta   90.00
_cell.angle_gamma   90.00
#
_symmetry.space_group_name_H-M   'P 1'
#
loop_
_entity.id
_entity.type
_entity.pdbx_description
1 polymer ?
#
loop_
_entity_poly.entity_id
_entity_poly.type
_entity_poly.pdbx_seq_one_letter_code
_entity_poly.pdbx_strand_id
1 'polypeptide(L)'
;MYLECTRFASEAMSSIRIVSSLTLERTVLESFQSRLDECSRRELRSKMMKMLVHAFSESVSLAVTSLVFCACGGESYIIIALRESRPPINTSTGIKPTGTGSEKAPVIEFRDVSFAYASRPNHNVLKGQDLSIQKGQSVGIVGASGCRKSTLIALLERFYDVTSGQLLVGGAPLSELDVHHHRSIIGMVSQDTMLFQVTIREMVRLGLPDDKEDEATANERVERTCRSANMHDFILSLPEGYGTPPTSEIVA
;
A
#
# COMPACT_ATOMS: atom_id res chain seq x y z
N MET A 1 12.95 9.92 32.93
CA MET A 1 12.10 9.43 34.03
C MET A 1 10.78 8.80 33.57
N TYR A 2 9.74 9.55 33.17
CA TYR A 2 8.50 8.91 32.66
C TYR A 2 8.76 8.04 31.42
N LEU A 3 9.62 8.50 30.51
CA LEU A 3 10.07 7.73 29.34
C LEU A 3 10.77 6.41 29.72
N GLU A 4 11.51 6.39 30.83
CA GLU A 4 12.20 5.17 31.29
C GLU A 4 11.22 4.20 31.96
N CYS A 5 10.19 4.71 32.64
CA CYS A 5 9.10 3.90 33.18
C CYS A 5 8.25 3.29 32.07
N THR A 6 7.86 4.08 31.06
CA THR A 6 7.11 3.56 29.91
C THR A 6 7.93 2.60 29.07
N ARG A 7 9.23 2.83 28.90
CA ARG A 7 10.13 1.87 28.24
C ARG A 7 10.22 0.55 29.00
N PHE A 8 10.40 0.60 30.32
CA PHE A 8 10.43 -0.59 31.16
C PHE A 8 9.09 -1.38 31.10
N ALA A 9 7.96 -0.67 31.17
CA ALA A 9 6.64 -1.30 31.04
C ALA A 9 6.42 -1.91 29.65
N SER A 10 6.83 -1.22 28.59
CA SER A 10 6.74 -1.71 27.21
C SER A 10 7.60 -2.94 26.98
N GLU A 11 8.83 -2.95 27.50
CA GLU A 11 9.75 -4.10 27.41
C GLU A 11 9.22 -5.32 28.16
N ALA A 12 8.63 -5.10 29.36
CA ALA A 12 7.97 -6.15 30.13
C ALA A 12 6.72 -6.70 29.45
N MET A 13 5.90 -5.84 28.81
CA MET A 13 4.70 -6.26 28.07
C MET A 13 5.04 -6.99 26.77
N SER A 14 6.01 -6.48 26.01
CA SER A 14 6.52 -7.15 24.81
C SER A 14 7.10 -8.54 25.14
N SER A 15 7.70 -8.67 26.33
CA SER A 15 8.29 -9.92 26.83
C SER A 15 7.40 -10.66 27.82
N ILE A 16 6.07 -10.47 27.79
CA ILE A 16 5.15 -11.01 28.83
C ILE A 16 5.25 -12.52 28.99
N ARG A 17 5.53 -13.24 27.89
CA ARG A 17 5.70 -14.70 27.90
C ARG A 17 6.96 -15.11 28.68
N ILE A 18 8.03 -14.32 28.63
CA ILE A 18 9.26 -14.56 29.41
C ILE A 18 9.01 -14.25 30.88
N VAL A 19 8.39 -13.11 31.16
CA VAL A 19 8.04 -12.69 32.54
C VAL A 19 7.20 -13.75 33.23
N SER A 20 6.19 -14.30 32.54
CA SER A 20 5.32 -15.32 33.10
C SER A 20 6.00 -16.69 33.23
N SER A 21 6.87 -17.05 32.28
CA SER A 21 7.64 -18.30 32.36
C SER A 21 8.63 -18.33 33.52
N LEU A 22 9.11 -17.16 33.97
CA LEU A 22 10.04 -17.02 35.08
C LEU A 22 9.33 -16.65 36.40
N THR A 23 7.99 -16.58 36.41
CA THR A 23 7.18 -16.17 37.57
C THR A 23 7.59 -14.81 38.16
N LEU A 24 8.00 -13.88 37.30
CA LEU A 24 8.55 -12.56 37.68
C LEU A 24 7.49 -11.46 37.75
N GLU A 25 6.20 -11.78 37.62
CA GLU A 25 5.12 -10.78 37.53
C GLU A 25 5.12 -9.84 38.73
N ARG A 26 5.29 -10.37 39.95
CA ARG A 26 5.33 -9.54 41.17
C ARG A 26 6.55 -8.63 41.22
N THR A 27 7.73 -9.16 40.89
CA THR A 27 8.98 -8.39 40.91
C THR A 27 8.96 -7.26 39.88
N VAL A 28 8.40 -7.50 38.70
CA VAL A 28 8.23 -6.48 37.65
C VAL A 28 7.22 -5.41 38.09
N LEU A 29 6.09 -5.81 38.68
CA LEU A 29 5.08 -4.87 39.19
C LEU A 29 5.62 -3.99 40.32
N GLU A 30 6.33 -4.57 41.29
CA GLU A 30 6.95 -3.83 42.40
C GLU A 30 8.02 -2.85 41.88
N SER A 31 8.86 -3.29 40.93
CA SER A 31 9.88 -2.45 40.29
C SER A 31 9.25 -1.31 39.49
N PHE A 32 8.12 -1.55 38.82
CA PHE A 32 7.39 -0.53 38.08
C PHE A 32 6.74 0.48 39.03
N GLN A 33 6.08 0.01 40.09
CA GLN A 33 5.41 0.86 41.08
C GLN A 33 6.39 1.75 41.83
N SER A 34 7.56 1.22 42.23
CA SER A 34 8.61 2.03 42.86
C SER A 34 9.12 3.15 41.95
N ARG A 35 9.30 2.87 40.65
CA ARG A 35 9.75 3.87 39.67
C ARG A 35 8.68 4.93 39.38
N LEU A 36 7.40 4.54 39.38
CA LEU A 36 6.27 5.46 39.25
C LEU A 36 6.15 6.40 40.45
N ASP A 37 6.28 5.88 41.67
CA ASP A 37 6.18 6.67 42.89
C ASP A 37 7.30 7.72 42.98
N GLU A 38 8.52 7.35 42.58
CA GLU A 38 9.65 8.28 42.51
C GLU A 38 9.43 9.38 41.46
N CYS A 39 8.87 9.03 40.30
CA CYS A 39 8.48 10.00 39.26
C CYS A 39 7.39 10.96 39.74
N SER A 40 6.39 10.45 40.46
CA SER A 40 5.24 11.24 40.91
C SER A 40 5.64 12.26 41.98
N ARG A 41 6.41 11.83 43.00
CA ARG A 41 6.82 12.70 44.13
C ARG A 41 7.70 13.86 43.69
N ARG A 42 8.57 13.65 42.71
CA ARG A 42 9.56 14.67 42.29
C ARG A 42 8.96 15.74 41.40
N GLU A 43 7.87 15.45 40.69
CA GLU A 43 7.38 16.31 39.63
C GLU A 43 6.24 17.25 40.03
N LEU A 44 5.49 16.99 41.11
CA LEU A 44 4.25 17.72 41.40
C LEU A 44 4.44 19.25 41.58
N ARG A 45 5.40 19.68 42.42
CA ARG A 45 5.64 21.13 42.68
C ARG A 45 6.33 21.85 41.52
N SER A 46 7.25 21.17 40.82
CA SER A 46 7.94 21.76 39.65
C SER A 46 7.00 21.85 38.44
N LYS A 47 6.06 20.90 38.29
CA LYS A 47 5.07 20.90 37.21
C LYS A 47 4.05 22.02 37.34
N MET A 48 3.61 22.36 38.55
CA MET A 48 2.57 23.40 38.71
C MET A 48 3.06 24.76 38.18
N MET A 49 4.32 25.13 38.45
CA MET A 49 4.89 26.37 37.95
C MET A 49 5.13 26.33 36.43
N LYS A 50 5.60 25.19 35.91
CA LYS A 50 5.78 24.99 34.46
C LYS A 50 4.45 24.96 33.71
N MET A 51 3.39 24.42 34.31
CA MET A 51 2.04 24.35 33.74
C MET A 51 1.44 25.75 33.57
N LEU A 52 1.68 26.64 34.52
CA LEU A 52 1.23 28.03 34.43
C LEU A 52 1.96 28.80 33.33
N VAL A 53 3.29 28.65 33.24
CA VAL A 53 4.10 29.25 32.16
C VAL A 53 3.73 28.67 30.80
N HIS A 54 3.47 27.37 30.71
CA HIS A 54 3.05 26.68 29.49
C HIS A 54 1.66 27.14 29.03
N ALA A 55 0.69 27.21 29.94
CA ALA A 55 -0.66 27.67 29.64
C ALA A 55 -0.66 29.10 29.06
N PHE A 56 0.21 29.97 29.60
CA PHE A 56 0.38 31.31 29.05
C PHE A 56 1.02 31.29 27.64
N SER A 57 2.08 30.51 27.45
CA SER A 57 2.75 30.36 26.16
C SER A 57 1.83 29.80 25.07
N GLU A 58 1.03 28.77 25.38
CA GLU A 58 0.04 28.22 24.45
C GLU A 58 -1.07 29.21 24.12
N SER A 59 -1.54 29.97 25.11
CA SER A 59 -2.56 31.00 24.87
C SER A 59 -2.06 32.06 23.88
N VAL A 60 -0.81 32.53 24.04
CA VAL A 60 -0.18 33.47 23.10
C VAL A 60 -0.01 32.82 21.73
N SER A 61 0.46 31.58 21.67
CA SER A 61 0.63 30.86 20.40
C SER A 61 -0.70 30.68 19.67
N LEU A 62 -1.77 30.29 20.35
CA LEU A 62 -3.11 30.13 19.76
C LEU A 62 -3.66 31.47 19.26
N ALA A 63 -3.42 32.56 19.99
CA ALA A 63 -3.79 33.90 19.55
C ALA A 63 -3.02 34.30 18.27
N VAL A 64 -1.71 34.03 18.21
CA VAL A 64 -0.89 34.29 17.03
C VAL A 64 -1.31 33.40 15.86
N THR A 65 -1.52 32.11 16.07
CA THR A 65 -2.00 31.19 15.03
C THR A 65 -3.39 31.59 14.53
N SER A 66 -4.30 32.03 15.41
CA SER A 66 -5.59 32.58 15.00
C SER A 66 -5.44 33.83 14.14
N LEU A 67 -4.51 34.74 14.50
CA LEU A 67 -4.21 35.92 13.71
C LEU A 67 -3.59 35.59 12.36
N VAL A 68 -2.63 34.66 12.32
CA VAL A 68 -2.00 34.17 11.07
C VAL A 68 -3.01 33.41 10.21
N PHE A 69 -3.91 32.63 10.79
CA PHE A 69 -4.98 31.96 10.05
C PHE A 69 -5.94 32.98 9.41
N CYS A 70 -6.35 34.00 10.18
CA CYS A 70 -7.20 35.09 9.67
C CYS A 70 -6.49 35.98 8.63
N ALA A 71 -5.17 36.17 8.73
CA ALA A 71 -4.41 37.07 7.86
C ALA A 71 -3.79 36.39 6.62
N CYS A 72 -3.37 35.13 6.73
CA CYS A 72 -2.61 34.41 5.69
C CYS A 72 -3.37 33.26 5.02
N GLY A 73 -4.60 32.93 5.44
CA GLY A 73 -5.37 31.89 4.74
C GLY A 73 -4.77 30.48 4.85
N GLY A 74 -4.35 30.10 6.06
CA GLY A 74 -4.35 28.71 6.55
C GLY A 74 -3.39 27.70 5.92
N GLU A 75 -3.41 26.50 6.51
CA GLU A 75 -2.65 25.26 6.24
C GLU A 75 -2.82 24.67 4.82
N SER A 76 -3.14 25.50 3.84
CA SER A 76 -3.34 25.13 2.44
C SER A 76 -2.05 24.71 1.75
N TYR A 77 -0.87 24.95 2.36
CA TYR A 77 0.41 24.66 1.74
C TYR A 77 0.59 23.18 1.42
N ILE A 78 0.09 22.25 2.26
CA ILE A 78 0.18 20.81 1.99
C ILE A 78 -0.71 20.44 0.81
N ILE A 79 -1.93 20.99 0.75
CA ILE A 79 -2.88 20.75 -0.35
C ILE A 79 -2.34 21.31 -1.66
N ILE A 80 -1.76 22.51 -1.62
CA ILE A 80 -1.11 23.15 -2.78
C ILE A 80 0.11 22.33 -3.20
N ALA A 81 0.97 21.92 -2.25
CA ALA A 81 2.13 21.08 -2.55
C ALA A 81 1.74 19.72 -3.16
N LEU A 82 0.66 19.08 -2.68
CA LEU A 82 0.14 17.84 -3.25
C LEU A 82 -0.47 18.07 -4.64
N ARG A 83 -1.17 19.19 -4.85
CA ARG A 83 -1.74 19.55 -6.16
C ARG A 83 -0.67 19.86 -7.21
N GLU A 84 0.42 20.50 -6.79
CA GLU A 84 1.55 20.85 -7.65
C GLU A 84 2.53 19.69 -7.87
N SER A 85 2.50 18.68 -6.98
CA SER A 85 3.32 17.48 -7.10
C SER A 85 2.98 16.72 -8.38
N ARG A 86 3.97 16.59 -9.27
CA ARG A 86 3.85 15.78 -10.47
C ARG A 86 4.40 14.38 -10.17
N PRO A 87 3.60 13.32 -10.35
CA PRO A 87 4.11 11.96 -10.17
C PRO A 87 5.18 11.68 -11.24
N PRO A 88 6.25 10.94 -10.89
CA PRO A 88 7.30 10.58 -11.85
C PRO A 88 6.77 9.71 -12.99
N ILE A 89 5.76 8.87 -12.70
CA ILE A 89 5.05 8.06 -13.67
C ILE A 89 3.74 8.77 -13.98
N ASN A 90 3.68 9.42 -15.15
CA ASN A 90 2.48 10.11 -15.61
C ASN A 90 1.39 9.09 -15.99
N THR A 91 0.16 9.38 -15.59
CA THR A 91 -0.95 8.43 -15.69
C THR A 91 -1.54 8.31 -17.09
N SER A 92 -1.50 9.36 -17.93
CA SER A 92 -2.27 9.36 -19.19
C SER A 92 -1.66 10.14 -20.38
N THR A 93 -0.33 10.20 -20.52
CA THR A 93 0.33 11.00 -21.57
C THR A 93 1.14 10.16 -22.56
N GLY A 94 1.09 8.84 -22.44
CA GLY A 94 1.90 7.95 -23.26
C GLY A 94 1.26 7.65 -24.61
N ILE A 95 2.02 6.98 -25.46
CA ILE A 95 1.53 6.46 -26.73
C ILE A 95 0.56 5.32 -26.42
N LYS A 96 -0.66 5.39 -26.97
CA LYS A 96 -1.55 4.23 -27.03
C LYS A 96 -1.05 3.35 -28.17
N PRO A 97 -0.50 2.15 -27.90
CA PRO A 97 0.03 1.30 -28.96
C PRO A 97 -1.11 0.89 -29.89
N THR A 98 -1.14 1.49 -31.07
CA THR A 98 -2.03 1.09 -32.17
C THR A 98 -1.52 -0.26 -32.67
N GLY A 99 -2.25 -1.33 -32.35
CA GLY A 99 -1.84 -2.72 -32.49
C GLY A 99 -1.21 -3.10 -33.84
N THR A 100 0.10 -2.88 -33.94
CA THR A 100 0.95 -3.23 -35.07
C THR A 100 2.17 -4.01 -34.56
N GLY A 101 1.91 -4.94 -33.65
CA GLY A 101 2.89 -5.96 -33.29
C GLY A 101 2.90 -7.04 -34.36
N SER A 102 4.00 -7.15 -35.10
CA SER A 102 4.28 -8.27 -36.00
C SER A 102 4.07 -9.60 -35.27
N GLU A 103 3.43 -10.57 -35.92
CA GLU A 103 3.02 -11.88 -35.36
C GLU A 103 4.16 -12.70 -34.71
N LYS A 104 5.42 -12.32 -34.94
CA LYS A 104 6.64 -13.00 -34.47
C LYS A 104 7.45 -12.26 -33.40
N ALA A 105 7.02 -11.07 -32.95
CA ALA A 105 7.76 -10.34 -31.93
C ALA A 105 7.40 -10.82 -30.51
N PRO A 106 8.36 -10.87 -29.56
CA PRO A 106 8.05 -11.14 -28.16
C PRO A 106 7.07 -10.10 -27.62
N VAL A 107 6.10 -10.56 -26.83
CA VAL A 107 5.09 -9.68 -26.25
C VAL A 107 5.66 -8.90 -25.07
N ILE A 108 6.56 -9.53 -24.30
CA ILE A 108 7.27 -8.88 -23.19
C ILE A 108 8.75 -9.20 -23.33
N GLU A 109 9.60 -8.19 -23.23
CA GLU A 109 11.05 -8.33 -23.34
C GLU A 109 11.77 -7.47 -22.30
N PHE A 110 12.60 -8.10 -21.49
CA PHE A 110 13.55 -7.46 -20.58
C PHE A 110 14.93 -7.53 -21.24
N ARG A 111 15.59 -6.38 -21.40
CA ARG A 111 16.94 -6.25 -21.95
C ARG A 111 17.87 -5.60 -20.94
N ASP A 112 18.82 -6.36 -20.40
CA ASP A 112 19.82 -5.95 -19.41
C ASP A 112 19.20 -5.15 -18.24
N VAL A 113 18.06 -5.60 -17.74
CA VAL A 113 17.29 -4.83 -16.76
C VAL A 113 17.96 -4.89 -15.39
N SER A 114 18.30 -3.71 -14.86
CA SER A 114 18.74 -3.53 -13.49
C SER A 114 17.83 -2.56 -12.74
N PHE A 115 17.56 -2.87 -11.48
CA PHE A 115 16.61 -2.12 -10.66
C PHE A 115 17.01 -2.09 -9.19
N ALA A 116 16.87 -0.93 -8.56
CA ALA A 116 16.93 -0.73 -7.12
C ALA A 116 15.72 0.09 -6.64
N TYR A 117 15.19 -0.25 -5.46
CA TYR A 117 14.14 0.55 -4.83
C TYR A 117 14.71 1.89 -4.35
N ALA A 118 13.96 2.98 -4.54
CA ALA A 118 14.36 4.32 -4.09
C ALA A 118 14.64 4.41 -2.57
N SER A 119 13.98 3.58 -1.76
CA SER A 119 14.21 3.48 -0.32
C SER A 119 15.57 2.85 0.04
N ARG A 120 16.20 2.11 -0.88
CA ARG A 120 17.49 1.43 -0.70
C ARG A 120 18.30 1.44 -2.01
N PRO A 121 18.80 2.61 -2.44
CA PRO A 121 19.44 2.75 -3.76
C PRO A 121 20.71 1.93 -3.91
N ASN A 122 21.44 1.68 -2.82
CA ASN A 122 22.67 0.88 -2.83
C ASN A 122 22.43 -0.63 -2.94
N HIS A 123 21.18 -1.09 -2.99
CA HIS A 123 20.83 -2.51 -3.05
C HIS A 123 20.08 -2.85 -4.34
N ASN A 124 20.83 -3.18 -5.38
CA ASN A 124 20.25 -3.68 -6.64
C ASN A 124 19.51 -5.00 -6.41
N VAL A 125 18.24 -4.99 -6.79
CA VAL A 125 17.30 -6.11 -6.75
C VAL A 125 17.45 -6.98 -7.98
N LEU A 126 17.44 -6.34 -9.15
CA LEU A 126 17.70 -6.99 -10.43
C LEU A 126 19.04 -6.48 -10.94
N LYS A 127 19.82 -7.40 -11.54
CA LYS A 127 21.15 -7.14 -12.09
C LYS A 127 21.20 -7.80 -13.46
N GLY A 128 21.14 -7.00 -14.52
CA GLY A 128 21.24 -7.43 -15.92
C GLY A 128 20.36 -8.62 -16.27
N GLN A 129 19.05 -8.52 -15.98
CA GLN A 129 18.12 -9.60 -16.27
C GLN A 129 17.59 -9.49 -17.69
N ASP A 130 17.75 -10.58 -18.45
CA ASP A 130 17.18 -10.77 -19.79
C ASP A 130 16.07 -11.81 -19.75
N LEU A 131 14.90 -11.46 -20.26
CA LEU A 131 13.73 -12.34 -20.30
C LEU A 131 12.88 -12.00 -21.52
N SER A 132 12.49 -13.01 -22.28
CA SER A 132 11.61 -12.85 -23.44
C SER A 132 10.41 -13.79 -23.30
N ILE A 133 9.20 -13.23 -23.39
CA ILE A 133 7.94 -13.97 -23.28
C ILE A 133 7.18 -13.84 -24.59
N GLN A 134 6.90 -14.98 -25.21
CA GLN A 134 6.17 -15.07 -26.47
C GLN A 134 4.65 -15.06 -26.24
N LYS A 135 3.88 -14.69 -27.27
CA LYS A 135 2.41 -14.70 -27.20
C LYS A 135 1.89 -16.11 -26.89
N GLY A 136 1.05 -16.22 -25.87
CA GLY A 136 0.46 -17.50 -25.43
C GLY A 136 1.39 -18.39 -24.61
N GLN A 137 2.62 -17.96 -24.35
CA GLN A 137 3.56 -18.72 -23.51
C GLN A 137 3.22 -18.55 -22.03
N SER A 138 3.21 -19.65 -21.28
CA SER A 138 3.16 -19.64 -19.82
C SER A 138 4.58 -19.72 -19.26
N VAL A 139 4.94 -18.80 -18.38
CA VAL A 139 6.29 -18.70 -17.78
C VAL A 139 6.20 -18.78 -16.27
N GLY A 140 6.94 -19.72 -15.67
CA GLY A 140 7.07 -19.84 -14.21
C GLY A 140 8.35 -19.19 -13.70
N ILE A 141 8.23 -18.24 -12.77
CA ILE A 141 9.37 -17.61 -12.12
C ILE A 141 9.63 -18.29 -10.78
N VAL A 142 10.75 -19.01 -10.67
CA VAL A 142 11.14 -19.75 -9.47
C VAL A 142 12.36 -19.13 -8.80
N GLY A 143 12.47 -19.26 -7.48
CA GLY A 143 13.62 -18.80 -6.72
C GLY A 143 13.35 -18.81 -5.22
N ALA A 144 14.40 -18.62 -4.42
CA ALA A 144 14.31 -18.62 -2.96
C ALA A 144 13.30 -17.57 -2.43
N SER A 145 12.77 -17.80 -1.22
CA SER A 145 11.97 -16.75 -0.55
C SER A 145 12.80 -15.48 -0.40
N GLY A 146 12.19 -14.32 -0.69
CA GLY A 146 12.90 -13.03 -0.67
C GLY A 146 13.79 -12.74 -1.88
N CYS A 147 13.82 -13.59 -2.92
CA CYS A 147 14.53 -13.30 -4.18
C CYS A 147 13.80 -12.28 -5.09
N ARG A 148 12.78 -11.60 -4.55
CA ARG A 148 12.13 -10.43 -5.16
C ARG A 148 11.43 -10.71 -6.50
N LYS A 149 10.84 -11.91 -6.64
CA LYS A 149 10.01 -12.31 -7.80
C LYS A 149 8.88 -11.31 -8.06
N SER A 150 8.21 -10.85 -7.00
CA SER A 150 7.14 -9.85 -7.07
C SER A 150 7.63 -8.51 -7.64
N THR A 151 8.93 -8.21 -7.57
CA THR A 151 9.50 -7.01 -8.20
C THR A 151 9.43 -7.07 -9.73
N LEU A 152 9.55 -8.26 -10.34
CA LEU A 152 9.38 -8.39 -11.79
C LEU A 152 7.94 -8.03 -12.22
N ILE A 153 6.95 -8.49 -11.45
CA ILE A 153 5.54 -8.15 -11.67
C ILE A 153 5.33 -6.64 -11.47
N ALA A 154 5.89 -6.07 -10.41
CA ALA A 154 5.78 -4.63 -10.14
C ALA A 154 6.42 -3.75 -11.24
N LEU A 155 7.50 -4.20 -11.87
CA LEU A 155 8.11 -3.52 -13.01
C LEU A 155 7.27 -3.67 -14.29
N LEU A 156 6.70 -4.86 -14.52
CA LEU A 156 5.81 -5.10 -15.65
C LEU A 156 4.52 -4.27 -15.58
N GLU A 157 3.95 -4.12 -14.38
CA GLU A 157 2.81 -3.22 -14.07
C GLU A 157 3.18 -1.73 -14.08
N ARG A 158 4.47 -1.43 -14.30
CA ARG A 158 5.05 -0.08 -14.26
C ARG A 158 4.70 0.66 -12.97
N PHE A 159 4.75 -0.02 -11.81
CA PHE A 159 4.72 0.65 -10.51
C PHE A 159 6.05 1.36 -10.21
N TYR A 160 7.12 0.88 -10.83
CA TYR A 160 8.44 1.50 -10.81
C TYR A 160 9.01 1.46 -12.22
N ASP A 161 9.82 2.47 -12.56
CA ASP A 161 10.66 2.42 -13.75
C ASP A 161 11.98 1.70 -13.43
N VAL A 162 12.59 1.11 -14.47
CA VAL A 162 13.89 0.44 -14.36
C VAL A 162 15.02 1.46 -14.12
N THR A 163 16.07 1.07 -13.42
CA THR A 163 17.24 1.94 -13.16
C THR A 163 18.18 1.96 -14.37
N SER A 164 18.36 0.82 -15.03
CA SER A 164 19.07 0.69 -16.31
C SER A 164 18.52 -0.48 -17.12
N GLY A 165 18.84 -0.52 -18.40
CA GLY A 165 18.26 -1.47 -19.35
C GLY A 165 16.93 -0.99 -19.91
N GLN A 166 16.20 -1.88 -20.58
CA GLN A 166 14.91 -1.58 -21.20
C GLN A 166 13.91 -2.71 -20.99
N LEU A 167 12.65 -2.34 -20.72
CA LEU A 167 11.52 -3.26 -20.70
C LEU A 167 10.61 -2.88 -21.86
N LEU A 168 10.40 -3.81 -22.80
CA LEU A 168 9.58 -3.61 -23.98
C LEU A 168 8.31 -4.45 -23.89
N VAL A 169 7.19 -3.87 -24.32
CA VAL A 169 5.89 -4.54 -24.44
C VAL A 169 5.39 -4.36 -25.86
N GLY A 170 5.15 -5.46 -26.57
CA GLY A 170 4.77 -5.45 -27.99
C GLY A 170 5.80 -4.77 -28.90
N GLY A 171 7.08 -4.74 -28.50
CA GLY A 171 8.17 -4.08 -29.21
C GLY A 171 8.35 -2.59 -28.92
N ALA A 172 7.47 -1.97 -28.12
CA ALA A 172 7.61 -0.57 -27.69
C ALA A 172 8.17 -0.48 -26.25
N PRO A 173 9.03 0.51 -25.93
CA PRO A 173 9.49 0.72 -24.57
C PRO A 173 8.32 1.01 -23.62
N LEU A 174 8.26 0.29 -22.49
CA LEU A 174 7.18 0.45 -21.50
C LEU A 174 7.11 1.88 -20.94
N SER A 175 8.24 2.61 -20.91
CA SER A 175 8.31 4.01 -20.50
C SER A 175 7.54 4.97 -21.41
N GLU A 176 7.35 4.62 -22.68
CA GLU A 176 6.66 5.45 -23.68
C GLU A 176 5.16 5.15 -23.76
N LEU A 177 4.73 3.99 -23.25
CA LEU A 177 3.34 3.56 -23.29
C LEU A 177 2.46 4.36 -22.33
N ASP A 178 1.20 4.49 -22.70
CA ASP A 178 0.16 5.01 -21.81
C ASP A 178 -0.11 4.00 -20.67
N VAL A 179 -0.01 4.46 -19.41
CA VAL A 179 -0.09 3.58 -18.25
C VAL A 179 -1.49 3.01 -18.06
N HIS A 180 -2.54 3.81 -18.27
CA HIS A 180 -3.92 3.33 -18.18
C HIS A 180 -4.21 2.27 -19.23
N HIS A 181 -3.81 2.51 -20.47
CA HIS A 181 -3.97 1.52 -21.53
C HIS A 181 -3.18 0.25 -21.25
N HIS A 182 -1.91 0.37 -20.85
CA HIS A 182 -1.06 -0.76 -20.52
C HIS A 182 -1.65 -1.63 -19.41
N ARG A 183 -2.15 -1.02 -18.32
CA ARG A 183 -2.79 -1.77 -17.23
C ARG A 183 -4.15 -2.34 -17.60
N SER A 184 -4.88 -1.73 -18.54
CA SER A 184 -6.19 -2.23 -18.98
C SER A 184 -6.12 -3.58 -19.70
N ILE A 185 -4.95 -3.94 -20.23
CA ILE A 185 -4.71 -5.20 -20.95
C ILE A 185 -4.00 -6.25 -20.09
N ILE A 186 -3.67 -5.94 -18.84
CA ILE A 186 -3.03 -6.87 -17.91
C ILE A 186 -4.00 -7.24 -16.78
N GLY A 187 -4.20 -8.54 -16.59
CA GLY A 187 -4.88 -9.07 -15.41
C GLY A 187 -3.86 -9.50 -14.36
N MET A 188 -3.95 -8.94 -13.15
CA MET A 188 -3.09 -9.32 -12.02
C MET A 188 -3.92 -10.01 -10.93
N VAL A 189 -3.45 -11.17 -10.46
CA VAL A 189 -3.98 -11.85 -9.27
C VAL A 189 -2.91 -11.79 -8.18
N SER A 190 -3.19 -11.03 -7.12
CA SER A 190 -2.26 -10.84 -5.99
C SER A 190 -2.40 -11.98 -4.97
N GLN A 191 -1.32 -12.26 -4.25
CA GLN A 191 -1.34 -13.18 -3.10
C GLN A 191 -2.19 -12.62 -1.96
N ASP A 192 -2.00 -11.33 -1.63
CA ASP A 192 -2.84 -10.61 -0.69
C ASP A 192 -3.87 -9.81 -1.48
N THR A 193 -5.13 -10.22 -1.40
CA THR A 193 -6.23 -9.51 -2.07
C THR A 193 -6.71 -8.37 -1.19
N MET A 194 -6.68 -7.15 -1.71
CA MET A 194 -7.30 -6.01 -1.04
C MET A 194 -8.80 -6.02 -1.31
N LEU A 195 -9.60 -5.98 -0.25
CA LEU A 195 -11.06 -5.91 -0.31
C LEU A 195 -11.49 -4.50 0.08
N PHE A 196 -12.32 -3.87 -0.75
CA PHE A 196 -12.92 -2.59 -0.45
C PHE A 196 -14.16 -2.79 0.44
N GLN A 197 -14.52 -1.77 1.24
CA GLN A 197 -15.75 -1.76 2.03
C GLN A 197 -16.96 -1.46 1.14
N VAL A 198 -17.23 -2.35 0.19
CA VAL A 198 -18.32 -2.30 -0.81
C VAL A 198 -18.99 -3.67 -0.88
N THR A 199 -20.04 -3.85 -1.66
CA THR A 199 -20.64 -5.18 -1.89
C THR A 199 -19.79 -6.04 -2.83
N ILE A 200 -19.94 -7.38 -2.78
CA ILE A 200 -19.27 -8.29 -3.74
C ILE A 200 -19.56 -7.88 -5.19
N ARG A 201 -20.79 -7.47 -5.49
CA ARG A 201 -21.18 -6.97 -6.82
C ARG A 201 -20.33 -5.77 -7.25
N GLU A 202 -20.23 -4.76 -6.40
CA GLU A 202 -19.45 -3.56 -6.69
C GLU A 202 -17.97 -3.88 -6.81
N MET A 203 -17.45 -4.76 -5.95
CA MET A 203 -16.07 -5.23 -5.99
C MET A 203 -15.72 -5.87 -7.35
N VAL A 204 -16.58 -6.75 -7.87
CA VAL A 204 -16.38 -7.39 -9.18
C VAL A 204 -16.52 -6.37 -10.31
N ARG A 205 -17.48 -5.43 -10.19
CA ARG A 205 -17.70 -4.38 -11.18
C ARG A 205 -16.49 -3.45 -11.34
N LEU A 206 -15.71 -3.21 -10.28
CA LEU A 206 -14.47 -2.43 -10.36
C LEU A 206 -13.44 -3.00 -11.37
N GLY A 207 -13.47 -4.30 -11.63
CA GLY A 207 -12.59 -4.96 -12.59
C GLY A 207 -13.12 -4.99 -14.02
N LEU A 208 -14.37 -4.58 -14.25
CA LEU A 208 -14.98 -4.54 -15.58
C LEU A 208 -14.72 -3.17 -16.23
N PRO A 209 -14.58 -3.11 -17.56
CA PRO A 209 -14.49 -1.84 -18.26
C PRO A 209 -15.72 -0.96 -17.98
N ASP A 210 -15.49 0.34 -17.88
CA ASP A 210 -16.51 1.35 -17.57
C ASP A 210 -17.37 1.61 -18.81
N ASP A 211 -18.20 0.63 -19.14
CA ASP A 211 -19.17 0.72 -20.21
C ASP A 211 -20.43 1.40 -19.66
N LYS A 212 -20.95 2.39 -20.39
CA LYS A 212 -22.25 3.05 -20.09
C LYS A 212 -23.42 2.11 -20.39
N GLU A 213 -23.42 0.94 -19.77
CA GLU A 213 -24.46 -0.05 -19.92
C GLU A 213 -25.53 0.09 -18.86
N ASP A 214 -26.72 -0.39 -19.19
CA ASP A 214 -27.82 -0.50 -18.25
C ASP A 214 -27.47 -1.45 -17.11
N GLU A 215 -28.00 -1.16 -15.92
CA GLU A 215 -27.70 -1.89 -14.69
C GLU A 215 -27.99 -3.40 -14.79
N ALA A 216 -28.99 -3.78 -15.58
CA ALA A 216 -29.34 -5.18 -15.83
C ALA A 216 -28.20 -5.94 -16.54
N THR A 217 -27.63 -5.35 -17.60
CA THR A 217 -26.54 -5.96 -18.38
C THR A 217 -25.25 -6.01 -17.56
N ALA A 218 -24.99 -4.98 -16.75
CA ALA A 218 -23.86 -4.99 -15.82
C ALA A 218 -23.96 -6.14 -14.81
N ASN A 219 -25.14 -6.37 -14.23
CA ASN A 219 -25.37 -7.46 -13.28
C ASN A 219 -25.20 -8.84 -13.93
N GLU A 220 -25.69 -9.04 -15.15
CA GLU A 220 -25.51 -10.31 -15.88
C GLU A 220 -24.02 -10.60 -16.12
N ARG A 221 -23.23 -9.59 -16.47
CA ARG A 221 -21.77 -9.74 -16.67
C ARG A 221 -21.05 -10.08 -15.37
N VAL A 222 -21.45 -9.47 -14.25
CA VAL A 222 -20.93 -9.82 -12.92
C VAL A 222 -21.21 -11.29 -12.60
N GLU A 223 -22.45 -11.76 -12.77
CA GLU A 223 -22.81 -13.15 -12.53
C GLU A 223 -22.04 -14.12 -13.44
N ARG A 224 -21.96 -13.81 -14.74
CA ARG A 224 -21.21 -14.60 -15.71
C ARG A 224 -19.73 -14.70 -15.34
N THR A 225 -19.12 -13.61 -14.90
CA THR A 225 -17.72 -13.57 -14.47
C THR A 225 -17.52 -14.45 -13.23
N CYS A 226 -18.38 -14.31 -12.22
CA CYS A 226 -18.33 -15.16 -11.03
C CYS A 226 -18.56 -16.65 -11.32
N ARG A 227 -19.41 -16.99 -12.30
CA ARG A 227 -19.55 -18.38 -12.77
C ARG A 227 -18.28 -18.90 -13.41
N SER A 228 -17.62 -18.10 -14.25
CA SER A 228 -16.34 -18.48 -14.87
C SER A 228 -15.20 -18.65 -13.85
N ALA A 229 -15.29 -17.96 -12.72
CA ALA A 229 -14.36 -18.09 -11.60
C ALA A 229 -14.76 -19.17 -10.57
N ASN A 230 -15.83 -19.95 -10.83
CA ASN A 230 -16.40 -20.93 -9.88
C ASN A 230 -16.79 -20.35 -8.50
N MET A 231 -17.16 -19.06 -8.45
CA MET A 231 -17.53 -18.36 -7.22
C MET A 231 -19.05 -18.15 -7.08
N HIS A 232 -19.84 -18.36 -8.14
CA HIS A 232 -21.28 -18.04 -8.14
C HIS A 232 -22.05 -18.76 -7.05
N ASP A 233 -21.87 -20.08 -6.92
CA ASP A 233 -22.62 -20.89 -5.95
C ASP A 233 -22.21 -20.54 -4.50
N PHE A 234 -20.93 -20.24 -4.29
CA PHE A 234 -20.44 -19.76 -3.00
C PHE A 234 -21.06 -18.41 -2.62
N ILE A 235 -21.05 -17.46 -3.55
CA ILE A 235 -21.65 -16.13 -3.32
C ILE A 235 -23.13 -16.27 -2.99
N LEU A 236 -23.88 -17.10 -3.72
CA LEU A 236 -25.31 -17.32 -3.45
C LEU A 236 -25.59 -18.04 -2.12
N SER A 237 -24.62 -18.75 -1.55
CA SER A 237 -24.75 -19.36 -0.23
C SER A 237 -24.65 -18.35 0.92
N LEU A 238 -24.16 -17.13 0.65
CA LEU A 238 -24.05 -16.06 1.64
C LEU A 238 -25.43 -15.45 1.96
N PRO A 239 -25.64 -14.88 3.17
CA PRO A 239 -26.93 -14.36 3.62
C PRO A 239 -27.56 -13.32 2.67
N GLU A 240 -26.75 -12.47 2.03
CA GLU A 240 -27.23 -11.42 1.11
C GLU A 240 -26.73 -11.65 -0.34
N GLY A 241 -26.20 -12.83 -0.63
CA GLY A 241 -25.67 -13.15 -1.95
C GLY A 241 -24.61 -12.15 -2.43
N TYR A 242 -24.83 -11.58 -3.62
CA TYR A 242 -24.01 -10.53 -4.21
C TYR A 242 -24.02 -9.19 -3.45
N GLY A 243 -24.98 -8.97 -2.56
CA GLY A 243 -25.05 -7.80 -1.69
C GLY A 243 -24.16 -7.90 -0.45
N THR A 244 -23.62 -9.09 -0.15
CA THR A 244 -22.76 -9.28 1.02
C THR A 244 -21.45 -8.49 0.86
N PRO A 245 -20.98 -7.76 1.89
CA PRO A 245 -19.67 -7.12 1.88
C PRO A 245 -18.55 -8.18 2.00
N PRO A 246 -17.45 -8.07 1.24
CA PRO A 246 -16.36 -9.03 1.31
C PRO A 246 -15.53 -8.77 2.56
N THR A 247 -15.62 -9.65 3.55
CA THR A 247 -14.74 -9.66 4.73
C THR A 247 -13.60 -10.65 4.55
N SER A 248 -12.48 -10.41 5.24
CA SER A 248 -11.30 -11.30 5.20
C SER A 248 -11.60 -12.73 5.66
N GLU A 249 -12.67 -12.95 6.42
CA GLU A 249 -13.13 -14.27 6.86
C GLU A 249 -13.84 -15.06 5.75
N ILE A 250 -14.35 -14.39 4.71
CA ILE A 250 -15.05 -15.01 3.58
C ILE A 250 -14.06 -15.51 2.51
N VAL A 251 -12.81 -15.03 2.52
CA VAL A 251 -11.79 -15.31 1.49
C VAL A 251 -10.71 -16.31 1.99
N ALA A 252 -10.82 -16.79 3.23
CA ALA A 252 -9.94 -17.82 3.80
C ALA A 252 -10.44 -19.24 3.50
#